data_AF-A0A7V2IM63-F1
#
_entry.id   AF-A0A7V2IM63-F1
#
_cell.length_a   1.000
_cell.length_b   1.000
_cell.length_c   1.000
_cell.angle_alpha   90.00
_cell.angle_beta   90.00
_cell.angle_gamma   90.00
#
_symmetry.space_group_name_H-M   'P 1'
#
loop_
_entity.id
_entity.type
_entity.pdbx_description
1 polymer ?
#
loop_
_entity_poly.entity_id
_entity_poly.type
_entity_poly.pdbx_seq_one_letter_code
_entity_poly.pdbx_strand_id
1 'polypeptide(L)' 'MGTYTTVEAAAKLGTRPSTLLNAIFDRRIPAPSERFGRAYIWTDLDIEQAAQILGLALGGNWAGDDDPEV' A
#
# COMPACT_ATOMS: atom_id res chain seq x y z
N MET A 1 2.04 2.83 16.92
CA MET A 1 1.58 2.75 15.52
C MET A 1 2.43 1.71 14.83
N GLY A 2 1.81 0.86 14.00
CA GLY A 2 2.55 -0.14 13.23
C GLY A 2 3.23 0.53 12.04
N THR A 3 4.34 -0.05 11.59
CA THR A 3 4.97 0.28 10.31
C THR A 3 4.84 -0.90 9.38
N TYR A 4 4.60 -0.61 8.10
CA TYR A 4 4.26 -1.60 7.08
C TYR A 4 5.07 -1.35 5.82
N THR A 5 5.51 -2.41 5.18
CA THR A 5 6.02 -2.35 3.81
C THR A 5 4.89 -1.97 2.85
N THR A 6 5.25 -1.57 1.63
CA THR A 6 4.24 -1.28 0.58
C THR A 6 3.38 -2.51 0.25
N VAL A 7 3.92 -3.73 0.42
CA VAL A 7 3.17 -4.98 0.21
C VAL A 7 2.10 -5.15 1.28
N GLU A 8 2.46 -5.00 2.56
CA GLU A 8 1.53 -5.12 3.68
C GLU A 8 0.46 -4.02 3.66
N ALA A 9 0.85 -2.79 3.30
CA ALA A 9 -0.08 -1.68 3.12
C ALA A 9 -1.11 -1.97 2.02
N ALA A 10 -0.67 -2.51 0.88
CA ALA A 10 -1.54 -2.89 -0.22
C ALA A 10 -2.50 -4.02 0.16
N ALA A 11 -2.00 -5.04 0.88
CA ALA A 11 -2.83 -6.13 1.39
C ALA A 11 -3.93 -5.61 2.33
N LYS A 12 -3.63 -4.67 3.23
CA LYS A 12 -4.63 -4.03 4.10
C LYS A 12 -5.70 -3.25 3.33
N LEU A 13 -5.36 -2.72 2.15
CA LEU A 13 -6.26 -1.98 1.27
C LEU A 13 -6.96 -2.85 0.22
N GLY A 14 -6.68 -4.16 0.21
CA GLY A 14 -7.20 -5.06 -0.82
C GLY A 14 -6.82 -4.68 -2.23
N THR A 15 -5.60 -4.17 -2.41
CA THR A 15 -5.09 -3.74 -3.72
C THR A 15 -3.70 -4.31 -4.00
N ARG A 16 -3.19 -4.04 -5.20
CA ARG A 16 -1.83 -4.42 -5.60
C ARG A 16 -0.81 -3.40 -5.10
N PRO A 17 0.42 -3.81 -4.72
CA PRO A 17 1.48 -2.87 -4.33
C PRO A 17 1.80 -1.84 -5.43
N SER A 18 1.73 -2.25 -6.70
CA SER A 18 1.91 -1.36 -7.86
C SER A 18 0.85 -0.27 -7.93
N THR A 19 -0.38 -0.51 -7.45
CA THR A 19 -1.43 0.51 -7.39
C THR A 19 -1.01 1.66 -6.47
N LEU A 20 -0.43 1.34 -5.31
CA LEU A 20 0.06 2.34 -4.36
C LEU A 20 1.28 3.09 -4.91
N LEU A 21 2.26 2.36 -5.49
CA LEU A 21 3.46 2.98 -6.06
C LEU A 21 3.12 3.91 -7.23
N ASN A 22 2.22 3.50 -8.12
CA ASN A 22 1.76 4.33 -9.23
C ASN A 22 1.00 5.56 -8.72
N ALA A 23 0.12 5.39 -7.71
CA ALA A 23 -0.59 6.53 -7.12
C ALA A 23 0.36 7.56 -6.48
N ILE A 24 1.47 7.11 -5.88
CA ILE A 24 2.54 8.01 -5.39
C ILE A 24 3.26 8.69 -6.55
N PHE A 25 3.65 7.92 -7.58
CA PHE A 25 4.37 8.43 -8.74
C PHE A 25 3.55 9.49 -9.51
N ASP A 26 2.26 9.23 -9.70
CA ASP A 26 1.29 10.13 -10.32
C ASP A 26 0.87 11.28 -9.40
N ARG A 27 1.40 11.35 -8.17
CA ARG A 27 1.09 12.35 -7.14
C ARG A 27 -0.40 12.40 -6.76
N ARG A 28 -1.12 11.29 -6.93
CA ARG A 28 -2.52 11.15 -6.49
C ARG A 28 -2.61 11.04 -4.97
N ILE A 29 -1.62 10.41 -4.33
CA ILE A 29 -1.48 10.33 -2.88
C ILE A 29 -0.10 10.83 -2.45
N PRO A 30 0.05 11.34 -1.22
CA PRO A 30 1.37 11.64 -0.68
C PRO A 30 2.20 10.36 -0.54
N ALA A 31 3.50 10.48 -0.76
CA ALA A 31 4.44 9.42 -0.40
C ALA A 31 4.55 9.35 1.13
N PRO A 32 4.65 8.14 1.72
CA PRO A 32 4.97 8.02 3.14
C PRO A 32 6.28 8.74 3.48
N SER A 33 6.31 9.36 4.65
CA SER A 33 7.44 10.17 5.09
C SER A 33 8.66 9.31 5.44
N GLU A 34 8.42 8.11 5.97
CA GLU A 34 9.47 7.17 6.33
C GLU A 34 9.90 6.30 5.15
N ARG A 35 11.21 6.11 5.04
CA ARG A 35 11.83 5.20 4.08
C ARG A 35 12.91 4.38 4.75
N PHE A 36 12.98 3.10 4.40
CA PHE A 36 14.10 2.25 4.75
C PHE A 36 14.87 1.90 3.47
N GLY A 37 15.99 2.60 3.24
CA GLY A 37 16.70 2.55 1.97
C GLY A 37 15.84 3.07 0.82
N ARG A 38 15.46 2.19 -0.12
CA ARG A 38 14.60 2.51 -1.28
C ARG A 38 13.13 2.15 -1.06
N ALA A 39 12.78 1.48 0.04
CA ALA A 39 11.41 1.06 0.33
C ALA A 39 10.64 2.16 1.08
N TYR A 40 9.38 2.36 0.69
CA TYR A 40 8.44 3.16 1.47
C TYR A 40 7.96 2.39 2.69
N ILE A 41 7.98 3.07 3.84
CA ILE A 41 7.46 2.57 5.10
C ILE A 41 6.17 3.32 5.40
N TRP A 42 5.08 2.57 5.49
CA TRP A 42 3.72 3.06 5.66
C TRP A 42 3.32 2.96 7.11
N THR A 43 2.71 4.02 7.64
CA THR A 43 2.01 3.99 8.93
C THR A 43 0.53 3.67 8.74
N ASP A 44 -0.17 3.36 9.83
CA ASP A 44 -1.63 3.26 9.82
C ASP A 44 -2.29 4.51 9.20
N LEU A 45 -1.79 5.71 9.54
CA LEU A 45 -2.31 6.97 9.01
C LEU A 45 -2.11 7.11 7.50
N ASP A 46 -0.93 6.73 6.97
CA ASP A 46 -0.67 6.77 5.53
C ASP A 46 -1.64 5.84 4.77
N ILE A 47 -1.92 4.67 5.34
CA ILE A 47 -2.84 3.68 4.78
C ILE A 47 -4.28 4.21 4.79
N GLU A 48 -4.73 4.80 5.90
CA GLU A 48 -6.06 5.41 5.99
C GLU A 48 -6.25 6.57 5.00
N GLN A 49 -5.24 7.43 4.87
CA GLN A 49 -5.26 8.53 3.90
C GLN A 49 -5.29 8.01 2.46
N ALA A 50 -4.46 7.01 2.13
CA ALA A 50 -4.47 6.39 0.82
C ALA A 50 -5.82 5.74 0.51
N ALA A 51 -6.46 5.08 1.48
CA ALA A 51 -7.79 4.51 1.33
C ALA A 51 -8.83 5.58 0.96
N GLN A 52 -8.85 6.69 1.70
CA GLN A 52 -9.80 7.78 1.47
C GLN A 52 -9.62 8.43 0.11
N ILE A 53 -8.37 8.73 -0.28
CA ILE A 53 -8.09 9.42 -1.55
C ILE A 53 -8.34 8.52 -2.76
N LEU A 54 -8.00 7.22 -2.65
CA LEU A 54 -8.17 6.27 -3.75
C LEU A 54 -9.56 5.63 -3.81
N GLY A 55 -10.41 5.85 -2.80
CA GLY A 55 -11.72 5.21 -2.69
C GLY A 55 -11.64 3.70 -2.47
N LEU A 56 -10.61 3.23 -1.76
CA LEU A 56 -10.38 1.82 -1.45
C LEU A 56 -11.00 1.45 -0.10
N ALA A 57 -11.47 0.20 0.02
CA ALA A 57 -11.98 -0.33 1.28
C ALA A 57 -10.85 -0.94 2.12
N LEU A 58 -10.80 -0.57 3.41
CA LEU A 58 -9.94 -1.24 4.38
C LEU A 58 -10.43 -2.69 4.57
N GLY A 59 -9.51 -3.65 4.50
CA GLY A 59 -9.80 -5.08 4.65
C GLY A 59 -10.24 -5.80 3.37
N GLY A 60 -10.00 -5.23 2.19
CA GLY A 60 -10.21 -5.96 0.94
C GLY A 60 -9.26 -7.16 0.82
N ASN A 61 -9.76 -8.29 0.31
CA ASN A 61 -8.98 -9.51 0.16
C ASN A 61 -8.18 -9.46 -1.16
N TRP A 62 -7.04 -8.77 -1.18
CA TRP A 62 -6.06 -9.03 -2.23
C TRP A 62 -5.36 -10.34 -1.89
N ALA A 63 -5.96 -11.44 -2.33
CA ALA A 63 -5.22 -12.67 -2.52
C ALA A 63 -4.20 -12.38 -3.62
N GLY A 64 -2.93 -12.29 -3.26
CA GLY A 64 -1.86 -12.48 -4.23
C GLY A 64 -2.10 -13.85 -4.85
N ASP A 65 -2.62 -13.84 -6.08
CA ASP A 65 -2.85 -15.02 -6.89
C ASP A 65 -1.57 -15.84 -6.90
N ASP A 66 -1.68 -17.04 -6.32
CA ASP A 66 -0.96 -18.27 -6.62
C ASP A 66 0.49 -18.10 -7.13
N ASP A 67 1.46 -18.42 -6.28
CA ASP A 67 2.72 -18.98 -6.75
C ASP A 67 2.45 -20.49 -6.94
N PRO A 68 2.12 -20.98 -8.16
CA PRO A 68 2.30 -22.39 -8.40
C PRO A 68 3.80 -22.63 -8.39
N GLU A 69 4.26 -23.43 -7.42
CA GLU A 69 5.60 -23.99 -7.41
C GLU A 69 5.99 -24.47 -8.84
N VAL A 70 6.96 -23.81 -9.49
CA VAL A 70 7.66 -24.35 -10.68
C VAL A 70 9.17 -24.26 -10.52
#